data_AF-A0A970GDA5-F1
#
_entry.id   AF-A0A970GDA5-F1
#
_cell.length_a   1.000
_cell.length_b   1.000
_cell.length_c   1.000
_cell.angle_alpha   90.00
_cell.angle_beta   90.00
_cell.angle_gamma   90.00
#
_symmetry.space_group_name_H-M   'P 1'
#
loop_
_entity.id
_entity.type
_entity.pdbx_description
1 polymer ?
#
loop_
_entity_poly.entity_id
_entity_poly.type
_entity_poly.pdbx_seq_one_letter_code
_entity_poly.pdbx_strand_id
1 'polypeptide(L)' 'MQQSIVIGICQMQVQTDKSVNLHKAEKMVQQAADKGANLVILPEVFHAPYETAGFRHYAE' A
#
# COMPACT_ATOMS: atom_id res chain seq x y z
N MET A 1 -17.49 12.31 24.01
CA MET A 1 -17.77 12.45 22.56
C MET A 1 -17.09 11.29 21.86
N GLN A 2 -17.81 10.54 21.02
CA GLN A 2 -17.23 9.46 20.24
C GLN A 2 -16.49 10.07 19.04
N GLN A 3 -15.20 9.76 18.88
CA GLN A 3 -14.40 10.25 17.75
C GLN A 3 -14.54 9.26 16.58
N SER A 4 -14.84 9.75 15.38
CA SER A 4 -14.83 8.95 14.17
C SER A 4 -13.41 8.78 13.65
N ILE A 5 -13.06 7.56 13.22
CA ILE A 5 -11.80 7.26 12.54
C ILE A 5 -12.08 7.23 11.03
N VAL A 6 -11.33 8.00 10.26
CA VAL A 6 -11.33 7.95 8.80
C VAL A 6 -10.27 6.96 8.35
N ILE A 7 -10.68 5.98 7.54
CA ILE A 7 -9.79 4.92 7.04
C ILE A 7 -9.60 5.10 5.53
N GLY A 8 -8.35 5.21 5.09
CA GLY A 8 -7.95 5.19 3.69
C GLY A 8 -7.59 3.77 3.25
N ILE A 9 -8.36 3.19 2.32
CA ILE A 9 -8.07 1.87 1.75
C ILE A 9 -7.42 2.07 0.38
N CYS A 10 -6.13 1.73 0.27
CA CYS A 10 -5.36 1.92 -0.94
C CYS A 10 -5.45 0.68 -1.83
N GLN A 11 -6.11 0.79 -2.97
CA GLN A 11 -6.13 -0.25 -4.00
C GLN A 11 -5.12 0.08 -5.11
N MET A 12 -4.01 -0.65 -5.18
CA MET A 12 -2.97 -0.45 -6.17
C MET A 12 -2.71 -1.70 -7.01
N GLN A 13 -2.50 -1.48 -8.31
CA GLN A 13 -1.91 -2.50 -9.18
C GLN A 13 -0.39 -2.57 -8.91
N VAL A 14 0.06 -3.75 -8.49
CA VAL A 14 1.45 -4.10 -8.22
C VAL A 14 2.18 -4.42 -9.52
N GLN A 15 3.45 -4.04 -9.60
CA GLN A 15 4.37 -4.32 -10.70
C GLN A 15 5.55 -5.19 -10.23
N THR A 16 6.41 -5.62 -11.15
CA THR A 16 7.62 -6.39 -10.83
C THR A 16 8.72 -5.54 -10.20
N ASP A 17 8.80 -4.25 -10.53
CA ASP A 17 9.77 -3.33 -9.94
C ASP A 17 9.29 -2.81 -8.58
N LYS A 18 10.01 -3.20 -7.52
CA LYS A 18 9.77 -2.77 -6.14
C LYS A 18 9.75 -1.25 -5.99
N SER A 19 10.65 -0.53 -6.67
CA SER A 19 10.76 0.93 -6.54
C SER A 19 9.50 1.63 -7.06
N VAL A 20 8.91 1.11 -8.13
CA VAL A 20 7.64 1.61 -8.68
C VAL A 20 6.49 1.37 -7.70
N ASN A 21 6.45 0.20 -7.08
CA ASN A 21 5.44 -0.14 -6.08
C ASN A 21 5.55 0.76 -4.84
N LEU A 22 6.77 0.98 -4.33
CA LEU A 22 7.01 1.85 -3.18
C LEU A 22 6.60 3.29 -3.46
N HIS A 23 6.97 3.85 -4.62
CA HIS A 23 6.54 5.21 -5.00
C HIS A 23 5.01 5.31 -5.14
N LYS A 24 4.35 4.28 -5.68
CA LYS A 24 2.89 4.27 -5.77
C LYS A 24 2.25 4.22 -4.38
N ALA A 25 2.74 3.35 -3.49
CA ALA A 25 2.26 3.23 -2.13
C ALA A 25 2.44 4.56 -1.36
N GLU A 26 3.61 5.17 -1.42
CA GLU A 26 3.90 6.48 -0.83
C GLU A 26 2.91 7.55 -1.31
N LYS A 27 2.73 7.68 -2.63
CA LYS A 27 1.79 8.65 -3.19
C LYS A 27 0.35 8.43 -2.72
N MET A 28 -0.08 7.18 -2.61
CA MET A 28 -1.42 6.84 -2.15
C MET A 28 -1.61 7.09 -0.65
N VAL A 29 -0.59 6.79 0.17
CA VAL A 29 -0.57 7.14 1.60
C VAL A 29 -0.67 8.64 1.78
N GLN A 30 0.13 9.43 1.03
CA GLN A 30 0.07 10.88 1.08
C GLN A 30 -1.32 11.39 0.69
N GLN A 31 -1.91 10.88 -0.40
CA GLN A 31 -3.27 11.26 -0.81
C GLN A 31 -4.33 10.91 0.23
N ALA A 32 -4.20 9.78 0.93
CA ALA A 32 -5.12 9.40 1.99
C ALA A 32 -4.97 10.33 3.21
N ALA A 33 -3.73 10.65 3.60
CA ALA A 33 -3.42 11.58 4.68
C ALA A 33 -3.95 13.00 4.38
N ASP A 34 -3.75 13.50 3.15
CA ASP A 34 -4.27 14.79 2.70
C ASP A 34 -5.81 14.85 2.73
N LYS A 35 -6.49 13.70 2.62
CA LYS A 35 -7.94 13.55 2.75
C LYS A 35 -8.41 13.32 4.20
N GLY A 36 -7.50 13.41 5.17
CA GLY A 36 -7.81 13.29 6.59
C GLY A 36 -7.88 11.85 7.12
N ALA A 37 -7.32 10.87 6.41
CA ALA A 37 -7.24 9.50 6.93
C ALA A 37 -6.39 9.44 8.21
N ASN A 38 -6.93 8.80 9.25
CA ASN A 38 -6.22 8.50 10.49
C ASN A 38 -5.49 7.16 10.43
N LEU A 39 -5.99 6.24 9.59
CA LEU A 39 -5.42 4.93 9.33
C LEU A 39 -5.41 4.69 7.82
N VAL A 40 -4.29 4.21 7.29
CA VAL A 40 -4.16 3.82 5.88
C VAL A 40 -3.85 2.33 5.80
N ILE A 41 -4.55 1.62 4.93
CA ILE A 41 -4.38 0.18 4.69
C ILE A 41 -3.86 0.00 3.26
N LEU A 42 -2.73 -0.70 3.14
CA LEU A 42 -2.15 -1.13 1.86
C LEU A 42 -2.56 -2.58 1.54
N PRO A 43 -2.48 -3.02 0.27
CA PRO A 43 -2.71 -4.42 -0.09
C PRO A 43 -1.68 -5.38 0.51
N GLU A 44 -2.05 -6.64 0.62
CA GLU A 44 -1.12 -7.74 0.92
C GLU A 44 -0.02 -7.82 -0.17
N VAL A 45 1.25 -7.97 0.25
CA VAL A 45 2.44 -7.96 -0.63
C VAL A 45 2.43 -6.80 -1.63
N PHE A 46 2.15 -5.58 -1.17
CA PHE A 46 2.10 -4.41 -2.06
C PHE A 46 3.43 -4.10 -2.78
N HIS A 47 4.55 -4.63 -2.29
CA HIS A 47 5.89 -4.37 -2.84
C HIS A 47 6.29 -5.27 -4.01
N ALA A 48 5.59 -6.38 -4.26
CA ALA A 48 5.96 -7.38 -5.26
C ALA A 48 4.78 -8.23 -5.78
N PRO A 49 4.88 -8.85 -6.96
CA PRO A 49 3.84 -9.74 -7.47
C PRO A 49 3.50 -10.87 -6.48
N TYR A 50 2.21 -11.14 -6.30
CA TYR A 50 1.72 -12.20 -5.43
C TYR A 50 1.81 -13.56 -6.12
N GLU A 51 3.02 -14.11 -6.20
CA GLU A 51 3.31 -15.36 -6.87
C GLU A 51 4.21 -16.24 -5.99
N THR A 52 3.78 -17.48 -5.74
CA THR A 52 4.51 -18.41 -4.86
C THR A 52 5.93 -18.67 -5.31
N ALA A 53 6.17 -18.70 -6.62
CA ALA A 53 7.50 -18.84 -7.21
C ALA A 53 8.41 -17.64 -6.92
N GLY A 54 7.83 -16.45 -6.76
CA GLY A 54 8.54 -15.19 -6.53
C GLY A 54 8.86 -14.92 -5.05
N PHE A 55 8.23 -15.62 -4.10
CA PHE A 55 8.38 -15.28 -2.67
C PHE A 55 9.82 -15.29 -2.17
N ARG A 56 10.65 -16.27 -2.58
CA ARG A 56 12.08 -16.25 -2.22
C ARG A 56 12.85 -15.10 -2.86
N HIS A 57 12.46 -14.69 -4.06
CA HIS A 57 13.11 -13.61 -4.78
C HIS A 57 12.79 -12.24 -4.17
N TYR A 58 11.56 -12.06 -3.68
CA TYR A 58 11.06 -10.82 -3.09
C TYR A 58 10.99 -10.84 -1.55
N ALA A 59 11.59 -11.86 -0.91
CA ALA A 59 11.71 -11.98 0.54
C ALA A 59 12.85 -11.07 1.03
N GLU A 60 12.50 -9.81 1.25
CA GLU A 60 13.34 -8.81 1.91
C GLU A 60 12.74 -8.43 3.26
#